data_AF-A0A7Z9KSK4-F1
#
_entry.id   AF-A0A7Z9KSK4-F1
#
_cell.length_a   1.000
_cell.length_b   1.000
_cell.length_c   1.000
_cell.angle_alpha   90.00
_cell.angle_beta   90.00
_cell.angle_gamma   90.00
#
_symmetry.space_group_name_H-M   'P 1'
#
loop_
_entity.id
_entity.type
_entity.pdbx_description
1 polymer ?
#
loop_
_entity_poly.entity_id
_entity_poly.type
_entity_poly.pdbx_seq_one_letter_code
_entity_poly.pdbx_strand_id
1 'polypeptide(L)'
;MFTTRPWDAINWLPFGIYPFAVGLAFFMPLDLSFSCWFFYLFWKLQQVFGRSVGFEHDFPYPHEQSFGAYVGLGLSAIWISRRHLSQIVSVVFSSSTTIDQSQEPFHYRSTVLMAGIGLIFLFVFCYQLGMSIWVILIFFCCYYALAIGVTRMRAELGSPVHDQHWCGPDHMMYMAFGTRRLGPQNLTALSYLYFFNRSYDCLLMPHQLEGLKIAEQAKIENRKFAGAILLAISISLPITIWAYMHMSYRDGVYTGWVGRESFYRLNGWLNNPLKANVPALTASGIGLLVAFLLTMMRARFFWFPFHAAGYAVTSTYTMNFFWFSIWISFVIKSICLKQGGLKFYRQAIPFFLGLVLGEFVVTTFWGTLAMILQRQTYITIDL
;
A
#
# COMPACT_ATOMS: atom_id res chain seq x y z
N MET A 1 -16.50 10.92 22.15
CA MET A 1 -16.28 11.59 20.86
C MET A 1 -17.06 12.89 20.85
N PHE A 2 -16.56 13.91 20.16
CA PHE A 2 -17.21 15.22 20.08
C PHE A 2 -18.55 15.11 19.36
N THR A 3 -19.62 15.66 19.96
CA THR A 3 -20.99 15.62 19.39
C THR A 3 -21.43 16.97 18.83
N THR A 4 -20.65 18.02 19.06
CA THR A 4 -20.97 19.39 18.65
C THR A 4 -20.27 19.75 17.34
N ARG A 5 -20.98 20.43 16.44
CA ARG A 5 -20.36 21.00 15.22
C ARG A 5 -19.35 22.09 15.59
N PRO A 6 -18.20 22.20 14.90
CA PRO A 6 -17.73 21.35 13.78
C PRO A 6 -16.92 20.12 14.21
N TRP A 7 -16.72 19.91 15.51
CA TRP A 7 -15.87 18.86 16.07
C TRP A 7 -16.43 17.44 15.86
N ASP A 8 -17.73 17.33 15.62
CA ASP A 8 -18.40 16.09 15.17
C ASP A 8 -17.75 15.47 13.93
N ALA A 9 -17.06 16.27 13.11
CA ALA A 9 -16.34 15.80 11.92
C ALA A 9 -15.11 14.93 12.22
N ILE A 10 -14.48 15.04 13.40
CA ILE A 10 -13.34 14.18 13.76
C ILE A 10 -13.76 12.70 13.77
N ASN A 11 -15.04 12.46 14.11
CA ASN A 11 -15.65 11.15 14.29
C ASN A 11 -14.81 10.31 15.25
N TRP A 12 -13.84 9.56 14.74
CA TRP A 12 -12.96 8.68 15.51
C TRP A 12 -11.50 9.16 15.57
N LEU A 13 -10.94 9.16 16.79
CA LEU A 13 -9.55 9.53 17.09
C LEU A 13 -9.04 8.71 18.30
N PRO A 14 -8.75 7.40 18.12
CA PRO A 14 -8.32 6.57 19.23
C PRO A 14 -6.85 6.83 19.58
N PHE A 15 -6.50 6.71 20.86
CA PHE A 15 -5.12 6.83 21.34
C PHE A 15 -4.57 5.44 21.66
N GLY A 16 -4.32 4.65 20.61
CA GLY A 16 -3.80 3.29 20.72
C GLY A 16 -2.27 3.26 20.91
N ILE A 17 -1.81 2.59 21.96
CA ILE A 17 -0.39 2.29 22.18
C ILE A 17 -0.17 0.80 21.93
N TYR A 18 0.40 0.49 20.78
CA TYR A 18 0.75 -0.88 20.40
C TYR A 18 2.27 -1.02 20.51
N PRO A 19 2.78 -1.84 21.45
CA PRO A 19 4.22 -1.97 21.69
C PRO A 19 5.02 -2.28 20.42
N PHE A 20 4.54 -3.22 19.59
CA PHE A 20 5.19 -3.55 18.33
C PHE A 20 5.23 -2.37 17.35
N ALA A 21 4.16 -1.56 17.28
CA ALA A 21 4.09 -0.42 16.39
C ALA A 21 5.04 0.70 16.84
N VAL A 22 5.14 0.95 18.16
CA VAL A 22 6.15 1.84 18.74
C VAL A 22 7.56 1.34 18.39
N GLY A 23 7.78 0.03 18.49
CA GLY A 23 9.01 -0.67 18.11
C GLY A 23 9.39 -0.47 16.64
N LEU A 24 8.49 -0.77 15.71
CA LEU A 24 8.73 -0.60 14.28
C LEU A 24 8.92 0.88 13.90
N ALA A 25 8.09 1.77 14.43
CA ALA A 25 8.20 3.20 14.18
C ALA A 25 9.51 3.81 14.69
N PHE A 26 10.22 3.15 15.62
CA PHE A 26 11.51 3.62 16.11
C PHE A 26 12.60 3.51 15.03
N PHE A 27 12.44 2.60 14.06
CA PHE A 27 13.36 2.44 12.93
C PHE A 27 13.05 3.37 11.76
N MET A 28 11.82 3.89 11.67
CA MET A 28 11.43 4.85 10.63
C MET A 28 12.28 6.13 10.69
N PRO A 29 12.64 6.75 9.54
CA PRO A 29 13.30 8.06 9.52
C PRO A 29 12.49 9.11 10.30
N LEU A 30 13.16 10.01 11.00
CA LEU A 30 12.50 10.94 11.92
C LEU A 30 11.50 11.87 11.20
N ASP A 31 11.87 12.38 10.03
CA ASP A 31 11.02 13.23 9.18
C ASP A 31 9.76 12.49 8.69
N LEU A 32 9.89 11.18 8.45
CA LEU A 32 8.75 10.37 8.05
C LEU A 32 7.80 10.18 9.23
N SER A 33 8.31 9.75 10.39
CA SER A 33 7.48 9.59 11.58
C SER A 33 6.77 10.90 11.94
N PHE A 34 7.47 12.03 11.79
CA PHE A 34 6.88 13.38 11.90
C PHE A 34 5.73 13.58 10.90
N SER A 35 5.99 13.36 9.61
CA SER A 35 4.99 13.50 8.55
C SER A 35 3.76 12.62 8.80
N CYS A 36 3.95 11.40 9.28
CA CYS A 36 2.89 10.44 9.55
C CYS A 36 1.89 10.95 10.60
N TRP A 37 2.34 11.31 11.81
CA TRP A 37 1.39 11.80 12.81
C TRP A 37 0.86 13.20 12.46
N PHE A 38 1.68 14.05 11.83
CA PHE A 38 1.27 15.41 11.44
C PHE A 38 0.17 15.37 10.38
N PHE A 39 0.37 14.65 9.27
CA PHE A 39 -0.63 14.61 8.19
C PHE A 39 -1.90 13.90 8.64
N TYR A 40 -1.81 12.89 9.50
CA TYR A 40 -2.99 12.29 10.12
C TYR A 40 -3.85 13.32 10.88
N LEU A 41 -3.25 14.14 11.73
CA LEU A 41 -3.97 15.23 12.41
C LEU A 41 -4.44 16.32 11.44
N PHE A 42 -3.64 16.61 10.42
CA PHE A 42 -3.99 17.57 9.37
C PHE A 42 -5.27 17.16 8.62
N TRP A 43 -5.44 15.88 8.28
CA TRP A 43 -6.69 15.36 7.70
C TRP A 43 -7.90 15.62 8.59
N LYS A 44 -7.76 15.36 9.90
CA LYS A 44 -8.84 15.63 10.89
C LYS A 44 -9.15 17.13 10.97
N LEU A 45 -8.14 17.99 10.94
CA LEU A 45 -8.33 19.44 10.93
C LEU A 45 -9.03 19.91 9.65
N GLN A 46 -8.71 19.34 8.49
CA GLN A 46 -9.40 19.66 7.24
C GLN A 46 -10.87 19.22 7.27
N GLN A 47 -11.19 18.07 7.87
CA GLN A 47 -12.59 17.63 8.07
C GLN A 47 -13.36 18.60 8.97
N VAL A 48 -12.77 19.03 10.09
CA VAL A 48 -13.36 20.03 10.99
C VAL A 48 -13.56 21.37 10.28
N PHE A 49 -12.58 21.81 9.49
CA PHE A 49 -12.69 23.03 8.69
C PHE A 49 -13.78 22.92 7.62
N GLY A 50 -13.85 21.81 6.87
CA GLY A 50 -14.92 21.59 5.90
C GLY A 50 -16.29 21.63 6.57
N ARG A 51 -16.41 21.02 7.75
CA ARG A 51 -17.64 21.02 8.54
C ARG A 51 -18.03 22.41 9.06
N SER A 52 -17.07 23.27 9.40
CA SER A 52 -17.37 24.63 9.87
C SER A 52 -17.85 25.55 8.74
N VAL A 53 -17.37 25.35 7.51
CA VAL A 53 -17.74 26.12 6.32
C VAL A 53 -18.98 25.53 5.62
N GLY A 54 -19.40 24.32 5.98
CA GLY A 54 -20.60 23.67 5.46
C GLY A 54 -20.37 22.81 4.22
N PHE A 55 -19.13 22.38 3.96
CA PHE A 55 -18.83 21.39 2.93
C PHE A 55 -19.45 20.03 3.23
N GLU A 56 -19.61 19.23 2.17
CA GLU A 56 -20.10 17.86 2.25
C GLU A 56 -19.21 16.98 3.12
N HIS A 57 -19.78 15.89 3.63
CA HIS A 57 -19.11 14.99 4.56
C HIS A 57 -17.81 14.39 4.01
N ASP A 58 -17.76 14.17 2.70
CA ASP A 58 -16.61 13.53 2.04
C ASP A 58 -15.40 14.45 1.96
N PHE A 59 -15.55 15.77 2.13
CA PHE A 59 -14.42 16.71 2.12
C PHE A 59 -13.42 16.36 3.25
N PRO A 60 -12.10 16.32 2.97
CA PRO A 60 -11.40 16.76 1.75
C PRO A 60 -11.11 15.63 0.74
N TYR A 61 -11.90 14.56 0.71
CA TYR A 61 -11.73 13.37 -0.12
C TYR A 61 -10.39 12.65 0.14
N PRO A 62 -10.14 12.20 1.39
CA PRO A 62 -8.82 11.71 1.81
C PRO A 62 -8.38 10.46 1.03
N HIS A 63 -9.30 9.58 0.65
CA HIS A 63 -8.99 8.38 -0.15
C HIS A 63 -8.53 8.74 -1.56
N GLU A 64 -9.20 9.71 -2.19
CA GLU A 64 -8.89 10.22 -3.52
C GLU A 64 -7.55 10.97 -3.52
N GLN A 65 -7.34 11.86 -2.55
CA GLN A 65 -6.06 12.55 -2.42
C GLN A 65 -4.91 11.57 -2.18
N SER A 66 -5.12 10.54 -1.37
CA SER A 66 -4.12 9.49 -1.15
C SER A 66 -3.82 8.70 -2.41
N PHE A 67 -4.84 8.27 -3.16
CA PHE A 67 -4.65 7.65 -4.47
C PHE A 67 -3.77 8.53 -5.37
N GLY A 68 -4.13 9.81 -5.48
CA GLY A 68 -3.37 10.80 -6.22
C GLY A 68 -1.91 10.87 -5.76
N ALA A 69 -1.69 10.90 -4.44
CA ALA A 69 -0.37 10.96 -3.84
C ALA A 69 0.48 9.72 -4.16
N TYR A 70 -0.08 8.52 -4.08
CA TYR A 70 0.61 7.28 -4.46
C TYR A 70 0.94 7.22 -5.94
N VAL A 71 0.02 7.65 -6.81
CA VAL A 71 0.30 7.81 -8.24
C VAL A 71 1.43 8.82 -8.45
N GLY A 72 1.39 9.97 -7.76
CA GLY A 72 2.44 10.99 -7.81
C GLY A 72 3.81 10.46 -7.37
N LEU A 73 3.86 9.63 -6.31
CA LEU A 73 5.07 8.93 -5.88
C LEU A 73 5.58 7.95 -6.95
N GLY A 74 4.68 7.16 -7.54
CA GLY A 74 5.04 6.21 -8.61
C GLY A 74 5.58 6.90 -9.85
N LEU A 75 4.92 7.97 -10.31
CA LEU A 75 5.37 8.79 -11.44
C LEU A 75 6.71 9.47 -11.14
N SER A 76 6.90 9.97 -9.91
CA SER A 76 8.17 10.56 -9.49
C SER A 76 9.29 9.53 -9.49
N ALA A 77 9.02 8.29 -9.06
CA ALA A 77 10.00 7.20 -9.08
C ALA A 77 10.39 6.82 -10.52
N ILE A 78 9.42 6.73 -11.44
CA ILE A 78 9.68 6.51 -12.87
C ILE A 78 10.54 7.66 -13.43
N TRP A 79 10.17 8.90 -13.13
CA TRP A 79 10.87 10.10 -13.61
C TRP A 79 12.33 10.15 -13.16
N ILE A 80 12.60 9.85 -11.89
CA ILE A 80 13.95 9.80 -11.33
C ILE A 80 14.77 8.69 -12.01
N SER A 81 14.16 7.52 -12.24
CA SER A 81 14.82 6.35 -12.83
C SER A 81 14.86 6.32 -14.36
N ARG A 82 14.32 7.33 -15.06
CA ARG A 82 14.12 7.33 -16.52
C ARG A 82 15.37 7.00 -17.35
N ARG A 83 16.55 7.47 -16.91
CA ARG A 83 17.82 7.21 -17.61
C ARG A 83 18.21 5.74 -17.51
N HIS A 84 18.07 5.16 -16.33
CA HIS A 84 18.35 3.74 -16.09
C HIS A 84 17.32 2.85 -16.81
N LEU A 85 16.03 3.19 -16.77
CA LEU A 85 14.99 2.48 -17.51
C LEU A 85 15.24 2.52 -19.02
N SER A 86 15.63 3.67 -19.57
CA SER A 86 15.99 3.80 -20.99
C SER A 86 17.18 2.92 -21.38
N GLN A 87 18.16 2.76 -20.48
CA GLN A 87 19.31 1.89 -20.70
C GLN A 87 18.88 0.41 -20.72
N ILE A 88 18.02 -0.02 -19.80
CA ILE A 88 17.47 -1.40 -19.76
C ILE A 88 16.72 -1.71 -21.07
N VAL A 89 15.88 -0.79 -21.54
CA VAL A 89 15.15 -0.97 -22.80
C VAL A 89 16.11 -1.02 -24.00
N SER A 90 17.16 -0.19 -24.03
CA SER A 90 18.13 -0.24 -25.12
C SER A 90 18.92 -1.56 -25.19
N VAL A 91 19.13 -2.26 -24.07
CA VAL A 91 19.81 -3.57 -24.01
C VAL A 91 19.01 -4.67 -24.73
N VAL A 92 17.69 -4.48 -24.87
CA VAL A 92 16.84 -5.40 -25.64
C VAL A 92 17.15 -5.32 -27.14
N PHE A 93 17.42 -4.12 -27.64
CA PHE A 93 17.61 -3.85 -29.07
C PHE A 93 19.09 -3.78 -29.49
N SER A 94 20.03 -3.62 -28.55
CA SER A 94 21.47 -3.56 -28.81
C SER A 94 22.16 -4.89 -28.48
N SER A 95 23.05 -5.34 -29.37
CA SER A 95 23.90 -6.53 -29.16
C SER A 95 25.06 -6.28 -28.18
N SER A 96 25.51 -5.04 -28.03
CA SER A 96 26.58 -4.67 -27.09
C SER A 96 25.99 -4.34 -25.71
N THR A 97 26.32 -5.16 -24.72
CA THR A 97 25.94 -4.92 -23.32
C THR A 97 27.15 -4.38 -22.56
N THR A 98 27.14 -3.09 -22.22
CA THR A 98 28.15 -2.45 -21.36
C THR A 98 27.78 -2.49 -19.87
N ILE A 99 26.62 -3.05 -19.52
CA ILE A 99 26.09 -3.06 -18.16
C ILE A 99 26.36 -4.44 -17.53
N ASP A 100 27.04 -4.44 -16.39
CA ASP A 100 27.25 -5.65 -15.59
C ASP A 100 25.91 -6.16 -15.04
N GLN A 101 25.63 -7.45 -15.28
CA GLN A 101 24.41 -8.15 -14.87
C GLN A 101 24.72 -9.35 -13.95
N SER A 102 25.94 -9.43 -13.43
CA SER A 102 26.40 -10.54 -12.59
C SER A 102 25.59 -10.67 -11.30
N GLN A 103 25.16 -9.53 -10.73
CA GLN A 103 24.37 -9.46 -9.49
C GLN A 103 22.86 -9.40 -9.74
N GLU A 104 22.41 -9.38 -11.00
CA GLU A 104 20.99 -9.26 -11.32
C GLU A 104 20.27 -10.63 -11.22
N PRO A 105 19.02 -10.67 -10.69
CA PRO A 105 18.26 -11.92 -10.56
C PRO A 105 17.98 -12.60 -11.91
N PHE A 106 17.76 -11.79 -12.95
CA PHE A 106 17.54 -12.22 -14.32
C PHE A 106 18.29 -11.30 -15.28
N HIS A 107 18.64 -11.81 -16.47
CA HIS A 107 19.17 -10.95 -17.53
C HIS A 107 18.10 -9.96 -17.98
N TYR A 108 18.48 -8.70 -18.24
CA TYR A 108 17.52 -7.65 -18.59
C TYR A 108 16.64 -7.99 -19.80
N ARG A 109 17.18 -8.70 -20.81
CA ARG A 109 16.40 -9.14 -21.97
C ARG A 109 15.28 -10.10 -21.57
N SER A 110 15.58 -11.08 -20.71
CA SER A 110 14.59 -12.02 -20.18
C SER A 110 13.55 -11.29 -19.34
N THR A 111 13.95 -10.35 -18.50
CA THR A 111 13.03 -9.54 -17.68
C THR A 111 12.06 -8.73 -18.53
N VAL A 112 12.54 -8.02 -19.56
CA VAL A 112 11.66 -7.23 -20.43
C VAL A 112 10.72 -8.13 -21.23
N LEU A 113 11.21 -9.26 -21.75
CA LEU A 113 10.39 -10.21 -22.50
C LEU A 113 9.31 -10.83 -21.61
N MET A 114 9.64 -11.28 -20.40
CA MET A 114 8.66 -11.83 -19.45
C MET A 114 7.65 -10.78 -19.00
N ALA A 115 8.08 -9.54 -18.75
CA ALA A 115 7.18 -8.44 -18.44
C ALA A 115 6.21 -8.16 -19.62
N GLY A 116 6.73 -8.17 -20.85
CA GLY A 116 5.92 -8.01 -22.06
C GLY A 116 4.89 -9.12 -22.23
N ILE A 117 5.29 -10.39 -22.08
CA ILE A 117 4.38 -11.55 -22.13
C ILE A 117 3.32 -11.44 -21.04
N GLY A 118 3.70 -11.08 -19.81
CA GLY A 118 2.76 -10.89 -18.70
C GLY A 118 1.74 -9.80 -18.97
N LEU A 119 2.16 -8.65 -19.50
CA LEU A 119 1.27 -7.54 -19.86
C LEU A 119 0.30 -7.93 -20.99
N ILE A 120 0.80 -8.62 -22.03
CA ILE A 120 -0.03 -9.13 -23.14
C ILE A 120 -1.04 -10.15 -22.61
N PHE A 121 -0.61 -11.08 -21.76
CA PHE A 121 -1.49 -12.07 -21.15
C PHE A 121 -2.60 -11.40 -20.34
N LEU A 122 -2.26 -10.43 -19.47
CA LEU A 122 -3.25 -9.69 -18.68
C LEU A 122 -4.23 -8.91 -19.57
N PHE A 123 -3.72 -8.29 -20.64
CA PHE A 123 -4.56 -7.57 -21.60
C PHE A 123 -5.55 -8.52 -22.29
N VAL A 124 -5.06 -9.64 -22.86
CA VAL A 124 -5.90 -10.63 -23.54
C VAL A 124 -6.90 -11.26 -22.59
N PHE A 125 -6.47 -11.59 -21.36
CA PHE A 125 -7.34 -12.15 -20.32
C PHE A 125 -8.48 -11.20 -20.00
N CYS A 126 -8.20 -9.92 -19.73
CA CYS A 126 -9.23 -8.93 -19.42
C CYS A 126 -10.14 -8.63 -20.61
N TYR A 127 -9.58 -8.63 -21.83
CA TYR A 127 -10.36 -8.46 -23.06
C TYR A 127 -11.34 -9.62 -23.26
N GLN A 128 -10.89 -10.87 -23.06
CA GLN A 128 -11.76 -12.06 -23.10
C GLN A 128 -12.80 -12.08 -21.97
N LEU A 129 -12.48 -11.47 -20.82
CA LEU A 129 -13.41 -11.25 -19.71
C LEU A 129 -14.52 -10.24 -20.06
N GLY A 130 -14.41 -9.55 -21.19
CA GLY A 130 -15.41 -8.61 -21.71
C GLY A 130 -15.10 -7.13 -21.41
N MET A 131 -13.88 -6.81 -20.97
CA MET A 131 -13.48 -5.43 -20.75
C MET A 131 -13.18 -4.72 -22.07
N SER A 132 -13.62 -3.47 -22.17
CA SER A 132 -13.24 -2.59 -23.27
C SER A 132 -11.77 -2.15 -23.18
N ILE A 133 -11.12 -1.99 -24.33
CA ILE A 133 -9.67 -1.72 -24.43
C ILE A 133 -9.24 -0.50 -23.59
N TRP A 134 -9.99 0.59 -23.66
CA TRP A 134 -9.65 1.81 -22.92
C TRP A 134 -9.72 1.61 -21.39
N VAL A 135 -10.64 0.77 -20.90
CA VAL A 135 -10.77 0.44 -19.47
C VAL A 135 -9.55 -0.36 -19.02
N ILE A 136 -9.14 -1.37 -19.80
CA ILE A 136 -7.95 -2.19 -19.51
C ILE A 136 -6.71 -1.30 -19.39
N LEU A 137 -6.50 -0.41 -20.37
CA LEU A 137 -5.32 0.47 -20.40
C LEU A 137 -5.28 1.41 -19.18
N ILE A 138 -6.38 2.13 -18.89
CA ILE A 138 -6.43 3.05 -17.74
C ILE A 138 -6.24 2.28 -16.43
N PHE A 139 -6.95 1.16 -16.27
CA PHE A 139 -6.91 0.34 -15.06
C PHE A 139 -5.48 -0.09 -14.74
N PHE A 140 -4.79 -0.73 -15.68
CA PHE A 140 -3.42 -1.22 -15.44
C PHE A 140 -2.40 -0.08 -15.34
N CYS A 141 -2.55 1.01 -16.10
CA CYS A 141 -1.69 2.19 -15.92
C CYS A 141 -1.78 2.76 -14.49
N CYS A 142 -2.99 2.92 -13.96
CA CYS A 142 -3.21 3.34 -12.58
C CYS A 142 -2.68 2.31 -11.58
N TYR A 143 -2.97 1.01 -11.80
CA TYR A 143 -2.49 -0.07 -10.94
C TYR A 143 -0.97 -0.08 -10.82
N TYR A 144 -0.24 -0.03 -11.93
CA TYR A 144 1.23 -0.04 -11.89
C TYR A 144 1.81 1.25 -11.32
N ALA A 145 1.18 2.41 -11.57
CA ALA A 145 1.59 3.66 -10.93
C ALA A 145 1.46 3.58 -9.41
N LEU A 146 0.33 3.05 -8.90
CA LEU A 146 0.14 2.78 -7.49
C LEU A 146 1.15 1.76 -6.95
N ALA A 147 1.29 0.61 -7.62
CA ALA A 147 2.19 -0.46 -7.18
C ALA A 147 3.64 0.01 -7.09
N ILE A 148 4.10 0.82 -8.06
CA ILE A 148 5.43 1.45 -8.02
C ILE A 148 5.52 2.47 -6.89
N GLY A 149 4.49 3.29 -6.67
CA GLY A 149 4.44 4.26 -5.57
C GLY A 149 4.56 3.59 -4.20
N VAL A 150 3.78 2.52 -3.96
CA VAL A 150 3.85 1.71 -2.73
C VAL A 150 5.20 1.03 -2.61
N THR A 151 5.73 0.44 -3.69
CA THR A 151 7.06 -0.18 -3.70
C THR A 151 8.15 0.81 -3.33
N ARG A 152 8.10 2.03 -3.89
CA ARG A 152 9.07 3.09 -3.60
C ARG A 152 8.99 3.52 -2.14
N MET A 153 7.78 3.72 -1.64
CA MET A 153 7.53 4.04 -0.24
C MET A 153 8.11 2.95 0.68
N ARG A 154 7.82 1.68 0.42
CA ARG A 154 8.34 0.57 1.24
C ARG A 154 9.87 0.47 1.18
N ALA A 155 10.45 0.61 -0.01
CA ALA A 155 11.90 0.61 -0.19
C ALA A 155 12.61 1.75 0.55
N GLU A 156 12.02 2.94 0.61
CA GLU A 156 12.64 4.10 1.29
C GLU A 156 12.45 4.07 2.80
N LEU A 157 11.35 3.48 3.29
CA LEU A 157 10.80 3.85 4.60
C LEU A 157 10.47 2.68 5.51
N GLY A 158 10.31 1.47 4.94
CA GLY A 158 9.88 0.28 5.69
C GLY A 158 8.55 0.47 6.43
N SER A 159 7.70 1.42 5.99
CA SER A 159 6.44 1.74 6.68
C SER A 159 5.57 0.48 6.79
N PRO A 160 5.17 0.06 8.00
CA PRO A 160 4.37 -1.14 8.17
C PRO A 160 2.92 -0.96 7.71
N VAL A 161 2.46 0.29 7.58
CA VAL A 161 1.06 0.62 7.26
C VAL A 161 0.98 1.11 5.83
N HIS A 162 0.06 0.55 5.04
CA HIS A 162 -0.34 1.02 3.71
C HIS A 162 -1.64 0.35 3.21
N ASP A 163 -2.55 0.03 4.13
CA ASP A 163 -3.84 -0.58 3.78
C ASP A 163 -4.69 0.42 2.99
N GLN A 164 -4.53 0.36 1.67
CA GLN A 164 -5.19 1.21 0.70
C GLN A 164 -6.52 0.61 0.27
N HIS A 165 -7.40 0.45 1.24
CA HIS A 165 -8.78 0.03 1.02
C HIS A 165 -9.60 1.17 0.38
N TRP A 166 -10.39 0.83 -0.65
CA TRP A 166 -11.22 1.77 -1.44
C TRP A 166 -10.48 2.88 -2.21
N CYS A 167 -9.18 2.74 -2.44
CA CYS A 167 -8.40 3.64 -3.29
C CYS A 167 -7.67 2.87 -4.40
N GLY A 168 -8.35 1.89 -5.00
CA GLY A 168 -7.86 1.16 -6.17
C GLY A 168 -8.23 1.85 -7.50
N PRO A 169 -7.64 1.41 -8.63
CA PRO A 169 -8.00 1.85 -9.97
C PRO A 169 -9.48 1.61 -10.29
N ASP A 170 -10.06 0.50 -9.82
CA ASP A 170 -11.48 0.20 -9.97
C ASP A 170 -12.35 1.31 -9.36
N HIS A 171 -11.99 1.79 -8.16
CA HIS A 171 -12.67 2.90 -7.49
C HIS A 171 -12.53 4.20 -8.27
N MET A 172 -11.29 4.53 -8.67
CA MET A 172 -11.01 5.79 -9.35
C MET A 172 -11.68 5.87 -10.73
N MET A 173 -11.83 4.74 -11.42
CA MET A 173 -12.46 4.70 -12.74
C MET A 173 -13.96 5.06 -12.69
N TYR A 174 -14.74 4.49 -11.76
CA TYR A 174 -16.14 4.87 -11.69
C TYR A 174 -16.33 6.28 -11.10
N MET A 175 -15.41 6.75 -10.23
CA MET A 175 -15.43 8.15 -9.79
C MET A 175 -15.15 9.11 -10.94
N ALA A 176 -14.19 8.81 -11.82
CA ALA A 176 -13.84 9.67 -12.95
C ALA A 176 -14.88 9.66 -14.09
N PHE A 177 -15.45 8.49 -14.41
CA PHE A 177 -16.28 8.31 -15.61
C PHE A 177 -17.77 8.09 -15.31
N GLY A 178 -18.13 7.75 -14.07
CA GLY A 178 -19.45 7.26 -13.71
C GLY A 178 -19.69 5.82 -14.15
N THR A 179 -20.65 5.14 -13.52
CA THR A 179 -20.92 3.72 -13.79
C THR A 179 -21.61 3.51 -15.14
N ARG A 180 -22.42 4.48 -15.60
CA ARG A 180 -23.10 4.40 -16.91
C ARG A 180 -22.14 4.34 -18.09
N ARG A 181 -21.06 5.15 -18.06
CA ARG A 181 -20.08 5.22 -19.15
C ARG A 181 -19.19 3.98 -19.18
N LEU A 182 -18.89 3.41 -18.03
CA LEU A 182 -18.21 2.12 -17.93
C LEU A 182 -19.09 0.99 -18.47
N GLY A 183 -20.38 1.01 -18.15
CA GLY A 183 -21.33 -0.01 -18.61
C GLY A 183 -21.22 -1.33 -17.85
N PRO A 184 -22.27 -2.18 -17.90
CA PRO A 184 -22.39 -3.37 -17.05
C PRO A 184 -21.24 -4.37 -17.23
N GLN A 185 -20.78 -4.61 -18.46
CA GLN A 185 -19.73 -5.58 -18.75
C GLN A 185 -18.41 -5.23 -18.06
N ASN A 186 -17.98 -3.96 -18.17
CA ASN A 186 -16.76 -3.49 -17.51
C ASN A 186 -16.89 -3.51 -15.98
N LEU A 187 -18.06 -3.13 -15.42
CA LEU A 187 -18.29 -3.14 -13.98
C LEU A 187 -18.24 -4.56 -13.40
N THR A 188 -18.87 -5.52 -14.09
CA THR A 188 -18.80 -6.95 -13.73
C THR A 188 -17.36 -7.44 -13.76
N ALA A 189 -16.63 -7.09 -14.82
CA ALA A 189 -15.23 -7.46 -14.96
C ALA A 189 -14.33 -6.92 -13.84
N LEU A 190 -14.46 -5.62 -13.53
CA LEU A 190 -13.73 -4.98 -12.42
C LEU A 190 -14.05 -5.63 -11.07
N SER A 191 -15.28 -6.12 -10.87
CA SER A 191 -15.69 -6.82 -9.65
C SER A 191 -14.99 -8.19 -9.53
N TYR A 192 -14.77 -8.90 -10.63
CA TYR A 192 -13.95 -10.12 -10.62
C TYR A 192 -12.46 -9.84 -10.31
N LEU A 193 -11.95 -8.67 -10.71
CA LEU A 193 -10.58 -8.24 -10.41
C LEU A 193 -10.41 -7.66 -8.99
N TYR A 194 -11.48 -7.63 -8.18
CA TYR A 194 -11.44 -7.03 -6.85
C TYR A 194 -10.49 -7.77 -5.89
N PHE A 195 -10.24 -9.07 -6.09
CA PHE A 195 -9.43 -9.87 -5.16
C PHE A 195 -8.01 -9.33 -4.92
N PHE A 196 -7.42 -8.62 -5.90
CA PHE A 196 -6.09 -8.00 -5.78
C PHE A 196 -6.11 -6.47 -5.76
N ASN A 197 -7.29 -5.85 -5.84
CA ASN A 197 -7.47 -4.39 -5.76
C ASN A 197 -8.26 -3.94 -4.54
N ARG A 198 -8.71 -4.89 -3.72
CA ARG A 198 -9.42 -4.62 -2.48
C ARG A 198 -8.55 -3.83 -1.52
N SER A 199 -7.39 -4.37 -1.17
CA SER A 199 -6.33 -3.67 -0.43
C SER A 199 -4.97 -4.01 -1.04
N TYR A 200 -3.98 -3.19 -0.72
CA TYR A 200 -2.64 -3.25 -1.30
C TYR A 200 -1.57 -3.76 -0.31
N ASP A 201 -2.00 -4.36 0.81
CA ASP A 201 -1.11 -4.85 1.89
C ASP A 201 -0.13 -5.93 1.42
N CYS A 202 -0.60 -6.79 0.52
CA CYS A 202 0.11 -7.97 -0.01
C CYS A 202 0.56 -7.76 -1.46
N LEU A 203 1.04 -6.57 -1.81
CA LEU A 203 1.59 -6.32 -3.13
C LEU A 203 2.87 -7.13 -3.36
N LEU A 204 2.95 -7.84 -4.49
CA LEU A 204 4.10 -8.68 -4.80
C LEU A 204 5.39 -7.86 -4.96
N MET A 205 5.35 -6.71 -5.66
CA MET A 205 6.55 -5.93 -5.99
C MET A 205 7.37 -5.49 -4.76
N PRO A 206 6.79 -4.88 -3.71
CA PRO A 206 7.52 -4.56 -2.49
C PRO A 206 8.11 -5.80 -1.79
N HIS A 207 7.34 -6.88 -1.67
CA HIS A 207 7.83 -8.12 -1.04
C HIS A 207 9.04 -8.70 -1.78
N GLN A 208 9.02 -8.68 -3.11
CA GLN A 208 10.16 -9.13 -3.91
C GLN A 208 11.37 -8.21 -3.73
N LEU A 209 11.17 -6.89 -3.69
CA LEU A 209 12.26 -5.93 -3.48
C LEU A 209 12.90 -6.10 -2.10
N GLU A 210 12.10 -6.24 -1.05
CA GLU A 210 12.56 -6.50 0.31
C GLU A 210 13.29 -7.85 0.40
N GLY A 211 12.74 -8.90 -0.22
CA GLY A 211 13.36 -10.22 -0.29
C GLY A 211 14.74 -10.18 -0.98
N LEU A 212 14.84 -9.51 -2.12
CA LEU A 212 16.11 -9.30 -2.83
C LEU A 212 17.11 -8.52 -1.98
N LYS A 213 16.65 -7.52 -1.21
CA LYS A 213 17.54 -6.78 -0.31
C LYS A 213 18.03 -7.64 0.84
N ILE A 214 17.18 -8.50 1.39
CA ILE A 214 17.58 -9.48 2.42
C ILE A 214 18.59 -10.48 1.84
N ALA A 215 18.36 -10.99 0.63
CA ALA A 215 19.28 -11.89 -0.05
C ALA A 215 20.67 -11.26 -0.25
N GLU A 216 20.72 -10.00 -0.69
CA GLU A 216 21.95 -9.23 -0.82
C GLU A 216 22.71 -9.10 0.52
N GLN A 217 22.00 -8.73 1.60
CA GLN A 217 22.60 -8.62 2.95
C GLN A 217 23.09 -9.96 3.49
N ALA A 218 22.37 -11.04 3.19
CA ALA A 218 22.73 -12.40 3.56
C ALA A 218 23.79 -13.02 2.62
N LYS A 219 24.26 -12.29 1.59
CA LYS A 219 25.20 -12.76 0.56
C LYS A 219 24.69 -14.02 -0.18
N ILE A 220 23.38 -14.10 -0.36
CA ILE A 220 22.73 -15.14 -1.16
C ILE A 220 22.79 -14.70 -2.63
N GLU A 221 23.10 -15.63 -3.53
CA GLU A 221 23.10 -15.36 -4.96
C GLU A 221 21.68 -15.03 -5.46
N ASN A 222 21.48 -13.83 -6.00
CA ASN A 222 20.18 -13.31 -6.42
C ASN A 222 19.46 -14.21 -7.44
N ARG A 223 20.19 -14.91 -8.31
CA ARG A 223 19.64 -15.86 -9.29
C ARG A 223 19.02 -17.09 -8.63
N LYS A 224 19.72 -17.66 -7.64
CA LYS A 224 19.21 -18.79 -6.85
C LYS A 224 18.01 -18.37 -6.01
N PHE A 225 18.07 -17.18 -5.42
CA PHE A 225 16.95 -16.62 -4.66
C PHE A 225 15.71 -16.42 -5.54
N ALA A 226 15.86 -15.86 -6.74
CA ALA A 226 14.77 -15.72 -7.70
C ALA A 226 14.19 -17.06 -8.16
N GLY A 227 15.05 -18.06 -8.41
CA GLY A 227 14.61 -19.42 -8.71
C GLY A 227 13.81 -20.04 -7.57
N ALA A 228 14.22 -19.84 -6.32
CA ALA A 228 13.49 -20.30 -5.14
C ALA A 228 12.12 -19.61 -4.99
N ILE A 229 12.05 -18.30 -5.27
CA ILE A 229 10.78 -17.56 -5.29
C ILE A 229 9.84 -18.12 -6.35
N LEU A 230 10.32 -18.33 -7.58
CA LEU A 230 9.50 -18.88 -8.67
C LEU A 230 8.98 -20.29 -8.34
N LEU A 231 9.83 -21.13 -7.76
CA LEU A 231 9.44 -22.45 -7.28
C LEU A 231 8.38 -22.35 -6.18
N ALA A 232 8.59 -21.47 -5.19
CA ALA A 232 7.63 -21.25 -4.12
C ALA A 232 6.29 -20.76 -4.65
N ILE A 233 6.25 -19.82 -5.60
CA ILE A 233 5.01 -19.36 -6.25
C ILE A 233 4.32 -20.51 -6.99
N SER A 234 5.09 -21.31 -7.74
CA SER A 234 4.56 -22.41 -8.55
C SER A 234 3.92 -23.52 -7.71
N ILE A 235 4.46 -23.78 -6.52
CA ILE A 235 3.96 -24.79 -5.58
C ILE A 235 2.85 -24.20 -4.70
N SER A 236 3.03 -22.98 -4.18
CA SER A 236 2.07 -22.37 -3.25
C SER A 236 0.73 -22.06 -3.91
N LEU A 237 0.72 -21.58 -5.16
CA LEU A 237 -0.52 -21.21 -5.84
C LEU A 237 -1.54 -22.37 -5.92
N PRO A 238 -1.22 -23.56 -6.47
CA PRO A 238 -2.17 -24.67 -6.50
C PRO A 238 -2.52 -25.19 -5.11
N ILE A 239 -1.56 -25.23 -4.17
CA ILE A 239 -1.81 -25.69 -2.81
C ILE A 239 -2.77 -24.75 -2.08
N THR A 240 -2.59 -23.43 -2.19
CA THR A 240 -3.46 -22.45 -1.54
C THR A 240 -4.87 -22.50 -2.13
N ILE A 241 -5.01 -22.63 -3.46
CA ILE A 241 -6.32 -22.80 -4.10
C ILE A 241 -7.00 -24.07 -3.57
N TRP A 242 -6.29 -25.20 -3.57
CA TRP A 242 -6.82 -26.47 -3.08
C TRP A 242 -7.20 -26.40 -1.60
N ALA A 243 -6.31 -25.93 -0.74
CA ALA A 243 -6.51 -25.86 0.70
C ALA A 243 -7.69 -24.96 1.05
N TYR A 244 -7.78 -23.78 0.42
CA TYR A 244 -8.87 -22.85 0.64
C TYR A 244 -10.22 -23.44 0.19
N MET A 245 -10.26 -24.10 -0.97
CA MET A 245 -11.48 -24.79 -1.43
C MET A 245 -11.84 -25.96 -0.51
N HIS A 246 -10.88 -26.78 -0.11
CA HIS A 246 -11.12 -27.92 0.78
C HIS A 246 -11.70 -27.50 2.13
N MET A 247 -11.09 -26.50 2.77
CA MET A 247 -11.60 -25.92 4.02
C MET A 247 -13.00 -25.32 3.83
N SER A 248 -13.21 -24.59 2.73
CA SER A 248 -14.51 -24.01 2.40
C SER A 248 -15.63 -25.05 2.26
N TYR A 249 -15.35 -26.22 1.65
CA TYR A 249 -16.32 -27.30 1.52
C TYR A 249 -16.55 -28.08 2.82
N ARG A 250 -15.53 -28.20 3.66
CA ARG A 250 -15.59 -28.97 4.90
C ARG A 250 -16.26 -28.20 6.04
N ASP A 251 -15.82 -26.97 6.28
CA ASP A 251 -16.20 -26.18 7.45
C ASP A 251 -17.12 -24.99 7.10
N GLY A 252 -17.39 -24.79 5.81
CA GLY A 252 -18.13 -23.65 5.29
C GLY A 252 -17.25 -22.43 5.02
N VAL A 253 -17.76 -21.49 4.23
CA VAL A 253 -16.99 -20.31 3.80
C VAL A 253 -17.08 -19.19 4.84
N TYR A 254 -16.19 -19.20 5.84
CA TYR A 254 -16.09 -18.13 6.83
C TYR A 254 -15.76 -16.76 6.17
N THR A 255 -14.86 -16.76 5.20
CA THR A 255 -14.34 -15.59 4.47
C THR A 255 -15.19 -15.17 3.26
N GLY A 256 -16.40 -15.71 3.11
CA GLY A 256 -17.27 -15.44 1.95
C GLY A 256 -17.74 -13.98 1.88
N TRP A 257 -17.56 -13.22 2.95
CA TRP A 257 -17.89 -11.80 3.04
C TRP A 257 -17.09 -10.95 2.03
N VAL A 258 -15.86 -11.33 1.68
CA VAL A 258 -15.03 -10.59 0.70
C VAL A 258 -15.63 -10.70 -0.71
N GLY A 259 -16.10 -11.90 -1.08
CA GLY A 259 -16.83 -12.10 -2.33
C GLY A 259 -18.16 -11.34 -2.33
N ARG A 260 -18.89 -11.37 -1.21
CA ARG A 260 -20.13 -10.60 -1.05
C ARG A 260 -19.89 -9.10 -1.22
N GLU A 261 -18.81 -8.55 -0.66
CA GLU A 261 -18.45 -7.12 -0.81
C GLU A 261 -18.31 -6.74 -2.29
N SER A 262 -17.59 -7.55 -3.08
CA SER A 262 -17.42 -7.30 -4.52
C SER A 262 -18.76 -7.25 -5.26
N PHE A 263 -19.60 -8.29 -5.08
CA PHE A 263 -20.85 -8.39 -5.83
C PHE A 263 -21.96 -7.49 -5.29
N TYR A 264 -21.93 -7.08 -4.02
CA TYR A 264 -22.81 -6.04 -3.49
C TYR A 264 -22.48 -4.66 -4.06
N ARG A 265 -21.19 -4.33 -4.22
CA ARG A 265 -20.78 -3.13 -4.95
C ARG A 265 -21.28 -3.15 -6.39
N LEU A 266 -21.09 -4.28 -7.09
CA LEU A 266 -21.61 -4.46 -8.45
C LEU A 266 -23.12 -4.25 -8.53
N ASN A 267 -23.87 -4.91 -7.65
CA ASN A 267 -25.31 -4.77 -7.57
C ASN A 267 -25.72 -3.31 -7.32
N GLY A 268 -24.99 -2.60 -6.46
CA GLY A 268 -25.15 -1.16 -6.23
C GLY A 268 -24.97 -0.35 -7.51
N TRP A 269 -23.87 -0.56 -8.25
CA TRP A 269 -23.58 0.18 -9.48
C TRP A 269 -24.57 -0.07 -10.62
N LEU A 270 -25.08 -1.30 -10.73
CA LEU A 270 -26.04 -1.69 -11.76
C LEU A 270 -27.45 -1.13 -11.49
N ASN A 271 -27.90 -1.18 -10.24
CA ASN A 271 -29.25 -0.72 -9.87
C ASN A 271 -29.31 0.78 -9.55
N ASN A 272 -28.20 1.38 -9.11
CA ASN A 272 -28.11 2.79 -8.75
C ASN A 272 -26.92 3.45 -9.48
N PRO A 273 -27.07 3.77 -10.79
CA PRO A 273 -25.95 4.27 -11.55
C PRO A 273 -25.42 5.61 -11.05
N LEU A 274 -24.12 5.66 -10.75
CA LEU A 274 -23.44 6.86 -10.26
C LEU A 274 -22.95 7.73 -11.42
N LYS A 275 -23.06 9.05 -11.26
CA LYS A 275 -22.42 10.02 -12.15
C LYS A 275 -20.94 10.15 -11.81
N ALA A 276 -20.16 10.72 -12.72
CA ALA A 276 -18.78 11.11 -12.41
C ALA A 276 -18.76 12.10 -11.23
N ASN A 277 -17.87 11.87 -10.28
CA ASN A 277 -17.66 12.70 -9.11
C ASN A 277 -16.47 13.64 -9.38
N VAL A 278 -16.79 14.84 -9.89
CA VAL A 278 -15.77 15.85 -10.23
C VAL A 278 -14.97 16.31 -8.99
N PRO A 279 -15.59 16.59 -7.82
CA PRO A 279 -14.84 16.87 -6.60
C PRO A 279 -13.82 15.78 -6.23
N ALA A 280 -14.22 14.51 -6.24
CA ALA A 280 -13.33 13.38 -5.99
C ALA A 280 -12.15 13.35 -6.98
N LEU A 281 -12.41 13.54 -8.27
CA LEU A 281 -11.37 13.58 -9.30
C LEU A 281 -10.41 14.76 -9.10
N THR A 282 -10.93 15.94 -8.74
CA THR A 282 -10.10 17.11 -8.43
C THR A 282 -9.23 16.87 -7.20
N ALA A 283 -9.76 16.20 -6.18
CA ALA A 283 -9.01 15.82 -4.99
C ALA A 283 -7.86 14.85 -5.32
N SER A 284 -8.09 13.85 -6.17
CA SER A 284 -7.01 12.99 -6.69
C SER A 284 -5.92 13.81 -7.39
N GLY A 285 -6.31 14.80 -8.21
CA GLY A 285 -5.36 15.72 -8.84
C GLY A 285 -4.56 16.56 -7.82
N ILE A 286 -5.22 17.06 -6.77
CA ILE A 286 -4.58 17.79 -5.67
C ILE A 286 -3.58 16.89 -4.95
N GLY A 287 -3.97 15.66 -4.61
CA GLY A 287 -3.11 14.70 -3.93
C GLY A 287 -1.85 14.37 -4.73
N LEU A 288 -1.99 14.19 -6.05
CA LEU A 288 -0.87 14.01 -6.96
C LEU A 288 0.06 15.23 -6.96
N LEU A 289 -0.51 16.43 -7.09
CA LEU A 289 0.25 17.68 -7.09
C LEU A 289 1.00 17.88 -5.77
N VAL A 290 0.34 17.65 -4.62
CA VAL A 290 0.95 17.74 -3.29
C VAL A 290 2.10 16.75 -3.17
N ALA A 291 1.92 15.49 -3.53
CA ALA A 291 3.00 14.50 -3.47
C ALA A 291 4.20 14.88 -4.36
N PHE A 292 3.94 15.38 -5.57
CA PHE A 292 4.99 15.87 -6.46
C PHE A 292 5.73 17.08 -5.86
N LEU A 293 5.00 18.06 -5.33
CA LEU A 293 5.58 19.24 -4.69
C LEU A 293 6.41 18.87 -3.46
N LEU A 294 5.90 17.99 -2.59
CA LEU A 294 6.64 17.51 -1.42
C LEU A 294 7.93 16.79 -1.84
N THR A 295 7.87 15.96 -2.89
CA THR A 295 9.05 15.29 -3.46
C THR A 295 10.08 16.30 -3.99
N MET A 296 9.63 17.32 -4.74
CA MET A 296 10.50 18.38 -5.27
C MET A 296 11.09 19.27 -4.18
N MET A 297 10.30 19.66 -3.19
CA MET A 297 10.77 20.46 -2.05
C MET A 297 11.84 19.73 -1.28
N ARG A 298 11.67 18.43 -1.03
CA ARG A 298 12.68 17.62 -0.35
C ARG A 298 13.94 17.40 -1.19
N ALA A 299 13.80 17.28 -2.50
CA ALA A 299 14.95 17.18 -3.40
C ALA A 299 15.78 18.48 -3.46
N ARG A 300 15.16 19.64 -3.22
CA ARG A 300 15.81 20.96 -3.27
C ARG A 300 16.27 21.48 -1.90
N PHE A 301 15.54 21.17 -0.84
CA PHE A 301 15.75 21.69 0.51
C PHE A 301 15.96 20.54 1.48
N PHE A 302 17.21 20.36 1.94
CA PHE A 302 17.56 19.27 2.85
C PHE A 302 16.87 19.36 4.22
N TRP A 303 16.46 20.56 4.64
CA TRP A 303 15.78 20.79 5.92
C TRP A 303 14.26 20.63 5.85
N PHE A 304 13.70 20.31 4.69
CA PHE A 304 12.25 20.23 4.53
C PHE A 304 11.71 18.98 5.25
N PRO A 305 10.84 19.15 6.27
CA PRO A 305 10.52 18.06 7.20
C PRO A 305 9.43 17.13 6.69
N PHE A 306 8.73 17.50 5.62
CA PHE A 306 7.56 16.75 5.14
C PHE A 306 7.92 15.74 4.05
N HIS A 307 7.39 14.54 4.21
CA HIS A 307 7.59 13.43 3.29
C HIS A 307 6.28 13.13 2.54
N ALA A 308 6.36 13.06 1.20
CA ALA A 308 5.23 12.70 0.34
C ALA A 308 4.58 11.34 0.71
N ALA A 309 5.38 10.36 1.13
CA ALA A 309 4.89 9.08 1.64
C ALA A 309 4.03 9.21 2.91
N GLY A 310 4.43 10.09 3.85
CA GLY A 310 3.64 10.35 5.05
C GLY A 310 2.29 10.97 4.70
N TYR A 311 2.23 11.81 3.67
CA TYR A 311 0.96 12.33 3.16
C TYR A 311 0.09 11.23 2.55
N ALA A 312 0.68 10.35 1.73
CA ALA A 312 -0.05 9.30 1.04
C ALA A 312 -0.65 8.25 2.00
N VAL A 313 0.12 7.81 3.01
CA VAL A 313 -0.27 6.68 3.88
C VAL A 313 -1.31 7.03 4.96
N THR A 314 -1.43 8.32 5.30
CA THR A 314 -2.11 8.76 6.53
C THR A 314 -3.62 8.86 6.44
N SER A 315 -4.20 8.72 5.25
CA SER A 315 -5.65 8.71 5.03
C SER A 315 -6.29 7.34 5.29
N THR A 316 -5.49 6.31 5.53
CA THR A 316 -5.95 4.92 5.64
C THR A 316 -6.64 4.64 6.97
N TYR A 317 -7.57 3.68 6.97
CA TYR A 317 -8.25 3.25 8.21
C TYR A 317 -7.24 2.79 9.27
N THR A 318 -6.24 2.03 8.82
CA THR A 318 -5.16 1.48 9.64
C THR A 318 -4.34 2.56 10.36
N MET A 319 -4.21 3.75 9.77
CA MET A 319 -3.52 4.86 10.43
C MET A 319 -4.24 5.34 11.71
N ASN A 320 -5.57 5.16 11.83
CA ASN A 320 -6.29 5.51 13.05
C ASN A 320 -5.77 4.72 14.26
N PHE A 321 -5.30 3.48 14.09
CA PHE A 321 -4.73 2.70 15.19
C PHE A 321 -3.29 3.08 15.49
N PHE A 322 -2.49 3.40 14.47
CA PHE A 322 -1.04 3.53 14.60
C PHE A 322 -0.52 4.95 14.82
N TRP A 323 -1.29 5.99 14.50
CA TRP A 323 -0.79 7.38 14.54
C TRP A 323 -0.18 7.75 15.91
N PHE A 324 -0.81 7.32 17.01
CA PHE A 324 -0.37 7.67 18.36
C PHE A 324 0.89 6.88 18.76
N SER A 325 0.97 5.61 18.38
CA SER A 325 2.18 4.80 18.56
C SER A 325 3.37 5.36 17.77
N ILE A 326 3.13 5.82 16.54
CA ILE A 326 4.15 6.50 15.72
C ILE A 326 4.58 7.82 16.36
N TRP A 327 3.64 8.60 16.90
CA TRP A 327 3.94 9.83 17.62
C TRP A 327 4.79 9.59 18.88
N ILE A 328 4.45 8.60 19.71
CA ILE A 328 5.25 8.20 20.88
C ILE A 328 6.66 7.84 20.44
N SER A 329 6.78 6.99 19.41
CA SER A 329 8.08 6.56 18.90
C SER A 329 8.90 7.73 18.36
N PHE A 330 8.26 8.68 17.64
CA PHE A 330 8.87 9.93 17.20
C PHE A 330 9.40 10.76 18.37
N VAL A 331 8.63 10.93 19.44
CA VAL A 331 9.05 11.68 20.64
C VAL A 331 10.25 11.01 21.29
N ILE A 332 10.17 9.69 21.54
CA ILE A 332 11.26 8.95 22.16
C ILE A 332 12.52 9.01 21.28
N LYS A 333 12.41 8.73 19.98
CA LYS A 333 13.54 8.79 19.05
C LYS A 333 14.14 10.20 18.97
N SER A 334 13.32 11.24 18.97
CA SER A 334 13.78 12.63 18.98
C SER A 334 14.61 12.93 20.23
N ILE A 335 14.15 12.49 21.40
CA ILE A 335 14.86 12.65 22.67
C ILE A 335 16.17 11.85 22.65
N CYS A 336 16.12 10.58 22.23
CA CYS A 336 17.29 9.71 22.13
C CYS A 336 18.39 10.35 21.26
N LEU A 337 18.02 10.86 20.08
CA LEU A 337 18.96 11.46 19.14
C LEU A 337 19.49 12.81 19.63
N LYS A 338 18.66 13.65 20.26
CA LYS A 338 19.07 14.96 20.79
C LYS A 338 19.98 14.86 22.01
N GLN A 339 19.69 13.95 22.94
CA GLN A 339 20.43 13.86 24.20
C GLN A 339 21.62 12.91 24.14
N GLY A 340 21.48 11.76 23.47
CA GLY A 340 22.49 10.68 23.47
C GLY A 340 23.12 10.38 22.12
N GLY A 341 22.69 11.08 21.06
CA GLY A 341 23.20 10.91 19.70
C GLY A 341 23.02 9.48 19.16
N LEU A 342 23.84 9.13 18.16
CA LEU A 342 23.79 7.82 17.51
C LEU A 342 24.17 6.66 18.44
N LYS A 343 24.99 6.91 19.47
CA LYS A 343 25.41 5.87 20.43
C LYS A 343 24.21 5.39 21.24
N PHE A 344 23.45 6.32 21.82
CA PHE A 344 22.27 5.97 22.60
C PHE A 344 21.17 5.36 21.73
N TYR A 345 20.96 5.87 20.52
CA TYR A 345 20.06 5.23 19.55
C TYR A 345 20.40 3.75 19.34
N ARG A 346 21.67 3.42 19.09
CA ARG A 346 22.12 2.02 18.92
C ARG A 346 21.92 1.17 20.17
N GLN A 347 22.10 1.74 21.35
CA GLN A 347 21.86 1.05 22.63
C GLN A 347 20.37 0.81 22.90
N ALA A 348 19.48 1.65 22.37
CA ALA A 348 18.05 1.49 22.51
C ALA A 348 17.44 0.47 21.53
N ILE A 349 18.11 0.17 20.40
CA ILE A 349 17.63 -0.77 19.37
C ILE A 349 17.13 -2.11 19.95
N PRO A 350 17.89 -2.80 20.84
CA PRO A 350 17.45 -4.08 21.38
C PRO A 350 16.13 -4.00 22.16
N PHE A 351 15.87 -2.90 22.86
CA PHE A 351 14.61 -2.70 23.57
C PHE A 351 13.42 -2.63 22.60
N PHE A 352 13.53 -1.82 21.55
CA PHE A 352 12.46 -1.67 20.56
C PHE A 352 12.27 -2.93 19.70
N LEU A 353 13.34 -3.66 19.38
CA LEU A 353 13.23 -5.01 18.80
C LEU A 353 12.54 -5.97 19.77
N GLY A 354 12.81 -5.86 21.07
CA GLY A 354 12.14 -6.62 22.12
C GLY A 354 10.63 -6.36 22.18
N LEU A 355 10.18 -5.12 21.96
CA LEU A 355 8.74 -4.80 21.88
C LEU A 355 8.07 -5.49 20.68
N VAL A 356 8.75 -5.50 19.52
CA VAL A 356 8.26 -6.19 18.32
C VAL A 356 8.22 -7.69 18.54
N LEU A 357 9.32 -8.27 19.01
CA LEU A 357 9.43 -9.70 19.27
C LEU A 357 8.45 -10.18 20.34
N GLY A 358 8.26 -9.38 21.40
CA GLY A 358 7.34 -9.69 22.49
C GLY A 358 5.90 -9.88 22.00
N GLU A 359 5.41 -8.98 21.15
CA GLU A 359 4.08 -9.10 20.53
C GLU A 359 3.96 -10.39 19.72
N PHE A 360 4.95 -10.69 18.87
CA PHE A 360 4.95 -11.92 18.06
C PHE A 360 4.98 -13.17 18.94
N VAL A 361 5.79 -13.21 19.99
CA VAL A 361 5.91 -14.35 20.90
C VAL A 361 4.61 -14.56 21.66
N VAL A 362 4.02 -13.51 22.22
CA VAL A 362 2.76 -13.59 22.98
C VAL A 362 1.62 -14.04 22.07
N THR A 363 1.47 -13.41 20.90
CA THR A 363 0.40 -13.74 19.94
C THR A 363 0.54 -15.17 19.42
N THR A 364 1.75 -15.59 19.03
CA THR A 364 2.01 -16.96 18.57
C THR A 364 1.78 -17.97 19.69
N PHE A 365 2.26 -17.70 20.91
CA PHE A 365 2.07 -18.59 22.05
C PHE A 365 0.59 -18.83 22.35
N TRP A 366 -0.20 -17.76 22.50
CA TRP A 366 -1.63 -17.89 22.81
C TRP A 366 -2.44 -18.46 21.66
N GLY A 367 -2.09 -18.13 20.41
CA GLY A 367 -2.70 -18.71 19.21
C GLY A 367 -2.43 -20.20 19.07
N THR A 368 -1.18 -20.63 19.25
CA THR A 368 -0.80 -22.05 19.26
C THR A 368 -1.46 -22.79 20.42
N LEU A 369 -1.51 -22.20 21.61
CA LEU A 369 -2.18 -22.79 22.76
C LEU A 369 -3.70 -22.96 22.53
N ALA A 370 -4.36 -21.98 21.90
CA ALA A 370 -5.77 -22.09 21.51
C ALA A 370 -6.01 -23.28 20.57
N MET A 371 -5.14 -23.46 19.57
CA MET A 371 -5.23 -24.57 18.62
C MET A 371 -5.04 -25.92 19.32
N ILE A 372 -4.05 -26.03 20.22
CA ILE A 372 -3.78 -27.27 20.97
C ILE A 372 -4.93 -27.61 21.91
N LEU A 373 -5.44 -26.62 22.65
CA LEU A 373 -6.49 -26.82 23.64
C LEU A 373 -7.90 -26.86 23.03
N GLN A 374 -8.05 -26.55 21.75
CA GLN A 374 -9.33 -26.35 21.06
C GLN A 374 -10.28 -25.42 21.85
N ARG A 375 -9.72 -24.37 22.45
CA ARG A 375 -10.45 -23.37 23.23
C ARG A 375 -10.08 -22.00 22.75
N GLN A 376 -11.07 -21.10 22.71
CA GLN A 376 -10.84 -19.71 22.41
C GLN A 376 -9.97 -19.10 23.53
N THR A 377 -8.78 -18.64 23.17
CA THR A 377 -7.91 -17.85 24.04
C THR A 377 -8.02 -16.38 23.64
N TYR A 378 -7.52 -15.49 24.50
CA TYR A 378 -7.41 -14.08 24.17
C TYR A 378 -6.36 -13.93 23.06
N ILE A 379 -6.79 -13.49 21.87
CA ILE A 379 -5.89 -13.01 20.83
C ILE A 379 -5.70 -11.53 21.09
N THR A 380 -4.44 -11.07 21.10
CA THR A 380 -4.04 -9.71 21.48
C THR A 380 -4.47 -8.62 20.49
N ILE A 381 -4.98 -9.00 19.32
CA ILE A 381 -5.23 -8.09 18.21
C ILE A 381 -6.62 -8.38 17.61
N ASP A 382 -7.65 -7.80 18.20
CA ASP A 382 -8.90 -7.47 17.48
C ASP A 382 -8.69 -6.08 16.85
N LEU A 383 -8.07 -6.02 15.67
CA LEU A 383 -7.94 -4.81 14.86
C LEU A 383 -9.10 -4.67 13.87
#